data_AF-A0A662UUY9-F1
#
_entry.id   AF-A0A662UUY9-F1
#
_cell.length_a   1.000
_cell.length_b   1.000
_cell.length_c   1.000
_cell.angle_alpha   90.00
_cell.angle_beta   90.00
_cell.angle_gamma   90.00
#
_symmetry.space_group_name_H-M   'P 1'
#
loop_
_entity.id
_entity.type
_entity.pdbx_description
1 polymer ?
#
loop_
_entity_poly.entity_id
_entity_poly.type
_entity_poly.pdbx_seq_one_letter_code
_entity_poly.pdbx_strand_id
1 'polypeptide(L)'
;MKLVSGGLAKEESAIYVLFGNGPRDRRILGAIAEKMDHRVVLKAPSIPRETGLDGLARMLRICIERTRVRAYLLAIDIEHLPPTPVKDTLNTVANAFSRYGLSIQGVETLNSYAHILRVVLGHREARVYLAINGLRSNGIEENLAKLIEIRYGDAPRTSDVDSWLRKHGKHDRELIEETGIEELEQAFPGIAAALRALKRGRG
;
A
#
# COMPACT_ATOMS: atom_id res chain seq x y z
N MET A 1 -12.93 2.50 1.84
CA MET A 1 -12.48 3.22 3.01
C MET A 1 -12.14 4.61 2.50
N LYS A 2 -12.39 5.68 3.27
CA LYS A 2 -12.01 7.03 2.87
C LYS A 2 -10.62 7.37 3.38
N LEU A 3 -9.71 7.75 2.49
CA LEU A 3 -8.36 8.18 2.87
C LEU A 3 -8.33 9.69 3.18
N VAL A 4 -8.01 10.06 4.41
CA VAL A 4 -7.93 11.47 4.85
C VAL A 4 -6.52 11.82 5.32
N SER A 5 -6.06 13.04 5.03
CA SER A 5 -4.88 13.60 5.70
C SER A 5 -5.27 14.09 7.09
N GLY A 6 -4.37 13.93 8.06
CA GLY A 6 -4.56 14.50 9.38
C GLY A 6 -3.32 14.40 10.26
N GLY A 7 -3.31 15.14 11.36
CA GLY A 7 -2.29 14.98 12.39
C GLY A 7 -2.31 13.58 13.01
N LEU A 8 -1.35 13.33 13.91
CA LEU A 8 -1.31 12.07 14.66
C LEU A 8 -2.57 11.95 15.54
N ALA A 9 -3.45 11.03 15.17
CA ALA A 9 -4.54 10.54 15.99
C ALA A 9 -4.03 9.89 17.28
N LYS A 10 -4.77 10.13 18.37
CA LYS A 10 -4.51 9.53 19.69
C LYS A 10 -5.32 8.25 19.95
N GLU A 11 -6.22 7.88 19.04
CA GLU A 11 -7.19 6.79 19.20
C GLU A 11 -6.66 5.47 18.60
N GLU A 12 -6.91 4.35 19.30
CA GLU A 12 -6.49 3.01 18.85
C GLU A 12 -7.26 2.52 17.60
N SER A 13 -8.46 3.05 17.37
CA SER A 13 -9.36 2.64 16.26
C SER A 13 -8.96 3.20 14.90
N ALA A 14 -8.03 4.16 14.86
CA ALA A 14 -7.53 4.70 13.61
C ALA A 14 -6.62 3.69 12.91
N ILE A 15 -6.62 3.72 11.58
CA ILE A 15 -5.68 2.94 10.76
C ILE A 15 -4.85 3.93 9.97
N TYR A 16 -3.53 3.86 10.14
CA TYR A 16 -2.65 4.70 9.35
C TYR A 16 -2.28 4.06 8.02
N VAL A 17 -2.19 4.89 6.99
CA VAL A 17 -1.63 4.52 5.69
C VAL A 17 -0.35 5.28 5.48
N LEU A 18 0.74 4.54 5.29
CA LEU A 18 2.06 5.09 4.99
C LEU A 18 2.44 4.67 3.58
N PHE A 19 3.03 5.60 2.83
CA PHE A 19 3.39 5.40 1.43
C PHE A 19 4.90 5.49 1.30
N GLY A 20 5.53 4.47 0.73
CA GLY A 20 6.96 4.47 0.40
C GLY A 20 7.26 5.23 -0.89
N ASN A 21 6.23 5.67 -1.60
CA ASN A 21 6.36 6.23 -2.94
C ASN A 21 5.71 7.63 -3.00
N GLY A 22 5.44 8.09 -4.21
CA GLY A 22 4.99 9.44 -4.50
C GLY A 22 3.50 9.70 -4.25
N PRO A 23 3.03 10.91 -4.62
CA PRO A 23 1.63 11.30 -4.55
C PRO A 23 0.68 10.42 -5.37
N ARG A 24 1.17 9.74 -6.41
CA ARG A 24 0.38 8.89 -7.32
C ARG A 24 -0.22 7.70 -6.57
N ASP A 25 0.59 6.97 -5.80
CA ASP A 25 0.15 5.83 -4.97
C ASP A 25 -0.95 6.22 -4.01
N ARG A 26 -0.82 7.41 -3.41
CA ARG A 26 -1.83 7.94 -2.51
C ARG A 26 -3.18 8.13 -3.22
N ARG A 27 -3.17 8.66 -4.44
CA ARG A 27 -4.40 8.86 -5.22
C ARG A 27 -5.03 7.53 -5.60
N ILE A 28 -4.23 6.59 -6.10
CA ILE A 28 -4.70 5.29 -6.57
C ILE A 28 -5.22 4.45 -5.41
N LEU A 29 -4.43 4.29 -4.32
CA LEU A 29 -4.88 3.56 -3.13
C LEU A 29 -6.13 4.20 -2.54
N GLY A 30 -6.20 5.53 -2.49
CA GLY A 30 -7.38 6.25 -2.02
C GLY A 30 -8.62 5.92 -2.85
N ALA A 31 -8.51 5.93 -4.17
CA ALA A 31 -9.62 5.62 -5.08
C ALA A 31 -10.06 4.14 -4.98
N ILE A 32 -9.11 3.19 -4.94
CA ILE A 32 -9.40 1.76 -4.78
C ILE A 32 -10.07 1.53 -3.42
N ALA A 33 -9.50 2.12 -2.36
CA ALA A 33 -10.06 2.01 -1.03
C ALA A 33 -11.51 2.49 -1.03
N GLU A 34 -11.80 3.68 -1.56
CA GLU A 34 -13.16 4.23 -1.65
C GLU A 34 -14.12 3.26 -2.34
N LYS A 35 -13.73 2.62 -3.45
CA LYS A 35 -14.62 1.63 -4.10
C LYS A 35 -14.89 0.38 -3.27
N MET A 36 -13.94 -0.07 -2.47
CA MET A 36 -14.08 -1.33 -1.71
C MET A 36 -14.94 -1.19 -0.44
N ASP A 37 -15.05 0.01 0.12
CA ASP A 37 -15.88 0.29 1.29
C ASP A 37 -16.08 1.82 1.41
N HIS A 38 -17.10 2.37 2.06
CA HIS A 38 -17.14 3.81 2.34
C HIS A 38 -17.14 4.15 3.83
N ARG A 39 -17.20 3.13 4.70
CA ARG A 39 -17.43 3.30 6.14
C ARG A 39 -16.15 3.40 6.96
N VAL A 40 -15.06 2.80 6.49
CA VAL A 40 -13.77 2.82 7.18
C VAL A 40 -13.00 4.09 6.81
N VAL A 41 -12.49 4.83 7.80
CA VAL A 41 -11.58 5.96 7.57
C VAL A 41 -10.13 5.50 7.72
N LEU A 42 -9.36 5.66 6.65
CA LEU A 42 -7.92 5.49 6.60
C LEU A 42 -7.26 6.86 6.79
N LYS A 43 -6.23 6.96 7.64
CA LYS A 43 -5.56 8.23 7.92
C LYS A 43 -4.14 8.21 7.35
N ALA A 44 -3.79 9.17 6.50
CA ALA A 44 -2.41 9.44 6.12
C ALA A 44 -1.84 10.49 7.08
N PRO A 45 -0.93 10.12 8.01
CA PRO A 45 -0.44 11.04 9.03
C PRO A 45 0.40 12.17 8.42
N SER A 46 0.25 13.38 8.95
CA SER A 46 1.08 14.54 8.60
C SER A 46 2.41 14.50 9.36
N ILE A 47 3.28 13.59 8.95
CA ILE A 47 4.68 13.45 9.42
C ILE A 47 5.65 13.73 8.26
N PRO A 48 6.94 14.00 8.54
CA PRO A 48 7.96 14.10 7.49
C PRO A 48 7.87 12.89 6.56
N ARG A 49 7.75 13.17 5.26
CA ARG A 49 7.63 12.12 4.25
C ARG A 49 9.00 11.70 3.78
N GLU A 50 9.20 10.40 3.73
CA GLU A 50 10.39 9.78 3.17
C GLU A 50 9.96 8.64 2.27
N THR A 51 10.68 8.44 1.16
CA THR A 51 10.40 7.40 0.18
C THR A 51 11.27 6.17 0.42
N GLY A 52 10.92 5.07 -0.25
CA GLY A 52 11.56 3.78 -0.10
C GLY A 52 11.24 3.06 1.20
N LEU A 53 11.85 1.88 1.34
CA LEU A 53 11.62 0.97 2.46
C LEU A 53 12.13 1.53 3.80
N ASP A 54 13.30 2.17 3.80
CA ASP A 54 13.84 2.84 4.99
C ASP A 54 12.95 4.00 5.46
N GLY A 55 12.43 4.79 4.53
CA GLY A 55 11.48 5.86 4.81
C GLY A 55 10.20 5.33 5.45
N LEU A 56 9.66 4.23 4.90
CA LEU A 56 8.50 3.54 5.48
C LEU A 56 8.76 3.03 6.90
N ALA A 57 9.91 2.39 7.13
CA ALA A 57 10.27 1.88 8.46
C ALA A 57 10.39 3.01 9.49
N ARG A 58 11.02 4.13 9.11
CA ARG A 58 11.13 5.31 9.97
C ARG A 58 9.78 5.95 10.27
N MET A 59 8.93 6.12 9.25
CA MET A 59 7.57 6.65 9.43
C MET A 59 6.73 5.73 10.35
N LEU A 60 6.82 4.41 10.15
CA LEU A 60 6.15 3.43 11.00
C LEU A 60 6.61 3.54 12.46
N ARG A 61 7.92 3.61 12.70
CA ARG A 61 8.50 3.83 14.03
C ARG A 61 7.91 5.08 14.68
N ILE A 62 7.94 6.23 13.99
CA ILE A 62 7.40 7.50 14.51
C ILE A 62 5.94 7.34 14.93
N CYS A 63 5.12 6.68 14.10
CA CYS A 63 3.72 6.48 14.44
C CYS A 63 3.52 5.55 15.64
N ILE A 64 4.26 4.44 15.73
CA ILE A 64 4.16 3.50 16.85
C ILE A 64 4.63 4.17 18.15
N GLU A 65 5.70 4.98 18.13
CA GLU A 65 6.22 5.70 19.30
C GLU A 65 5.26 6.79 19.79
N ARG A 66 4.65 7.53 18.86
CA ARG A 66 3.92 8.77 19.19
C ARG A 66 2.41 8.59 19.30
N THR A 67 1.87 7.41 18.99
CA THR A 67 0.41 7.19 18.96
C THR A 67 0.02 5.87 19.62
N ARG A 68 -1.29 5.68 19.82
CA ARG A 68 -1.87 4.40 20.27
C ARG A 68 -2.41 3.56 19.10
N VAL A 69 -2.16 3.98 17.86
CA VAL A 69 -2.61 3.25 16.67
C VAL A 69 -1.91 1.90 16.60
N ARG A 70 -2.68 0.84 16.40
CA ARG A 70 -2.16 -0.54 16.30
C ARG A 70 -2.22 -1.13 14.90
N ALA A 71 -2.94 -0.49 13.97
CA ALA A 71 -3.13 -1.00 12.62
C ALA A 71 -2.56 -0.03 11.57
N TYR A 72 -1.77 -0.57 10.66
CA TYR A 72 -1.03 0.19 9.65
C TYR A 72 -1.15 -0.48 8.29
N LEU A 73 -1.41 0.28 7.24
CA LEU A 73 -1.30 -0.14 5.85
C LEU A 73 -0.06 0.53 5.26
N LEU A 74 0.91 -0.25 4.81
CA LEU A 74 2.08 0.25 4.10
C LEU A 74 1.92 -0.09 2.62
N ALA A 75 2.10 0.90 1.76
CA ALA A 75 2.16 0.70 0.32
C ALA A 75 3.58 1.04 -0.18
N ILE A 76 4.20 0.13 -0.91
CA ILE A 76 5.56 0.29 -1.46
C ILE A 76 5.63 -0.30 -2.87
N ASP A 77 6.39 0.33 -3.76
CA ASP A 77 6.66 -0.23 -5.08
C ASP A 77 7.71 -1.33 -5.02
N ILE A 78 7.56 -2.33 -5.89
CA ILE A 78 8.46 -3.47 -6.01
C ILE A 78 9.88 -3.04 -6.40
N GLU A 79 10.06 -1.89 -7.05
CA GLU A 79 11.38 -1.34 -7.38
C GLU A 79 12.21 -0.94 -6.15
N HIS A 80 11.56 -0.75 -5.00
CA HIS A 80 12.22 -0.51 -3.71
C HIS A 80 12.52 -1.81 -2.95
N LEU A 81 12.20 -2.96 -3.55
CA LEU A 81 12.43 -4.28 -3.02
C LEU A 81 13.35 -5.04 -3.98
N PRO A 82 14.15 -6.01 -3.50
CA PRO A 82 14.96 -6.80 -4.40
C PRO A 82 14.05 -7.57 -5.38
N PRO A 83 14.45 -7.70 -6.65
CA PRO A 83 13.80 -8.63 -7.56
C PRO A 83 13.87 -10.04 -6.96
N THR A 84 12.74 -10.76 -7.05
CA THR A 84 12.44 -12.13 -6.59
C THR A 84 13.62 -13.06 -6.28
N PRO A 85 13.45 -14.02 -5.33
CA PRO A 85 12.17 -14.51 -4.76
C PRO A 85 11.57 -13.78 -3.55
N VAL A 86 10.26 -14.00 -3.29
CA VAL A 86 9.44 -13.41 -2.19
C VAL A 86 10.06 -13.56 -0.79
N LYS A 87 10.80 -14.66 -0.55
CA LYS A 87 11.53 -14.84 0.71
C LYS A 87 12.55 -13.72 0.95
N ASP A 88 13.16 -13.23 -0.13
CA ASP A 88 14.16 -12.17 -0.08
C ASP A 88 13.48 -10.82 0.14
N THR A 89 12.25 -10.64 -0.33
CA THR A 89 11.43 -9.47 -0.03
C THR A 89 11.16 -9.34 1.47
N LEU A 90 10.64 -10.38 2.12
CA LEU A 90 10.34 -10.34 3.57
C LEU A 90 11.61 -10.21 4.42
N ASN A 91 12.70 -10.88 4.02
CA ASN A 91 14.01 -10.69 4.67
C ASN A 91 14.49 -9.24 4.54
N THR A 92 14.29 -8.62 3.37
CA THR A 92 14.69 -7.22 3.13
C THR A 92 13.86 -6.26 3.98
N VAL A 93 12.55 -6.48 4.05
CA VAL A 93 11.65 -5.73 4.94
C VAL A 93 12.07 -5.90 6.40
N ALA A 94 12.33 -7.13 6.84
CA ALA A 94 12.80 -7.41 8.20
C ALA A 94 14.13 -6.71 8.52
N ASN A 95 15.09 -6.76 7.58
CA ASN A 95 16.40 -6.10 7.72
C ASN A 95 16.28 -4.58 7.75
N ALA A 96 15.37 -4.00 6.97
CA ALA A 96 15.12 -2.56 7.02
C ALA A 96 14.45 -2.17 8.34
N PHE A 97 13.43 -2.92 8.76
CA PHE A 97 12.68 -2.64 9.99
C PHE A 97 13.59 -2.74 11.23
N SER A 98 14.48 -3.75 11.26
CA SER A 98 15.39 -3.95 12.40
C SER A 98 16.36 -2.78 12.60
N ARG A 99 16.82 -2.11 11.53
CA ARG A 99 17.63 -0.88 11.63
C ARG A 99 16.94 0.24 12.39
N TYR A 100 15.60 0.24 12.43
CA TYR A 100 14.79 1.22 13.15
C TYR A 100 14.22 0.68 14.46
N GLY A 101 14.66 -0.49 14.93
CA GLY A 101 14.19 -1.12 16.16
C GLY A 101 12.84 -1.83 16.03
N LEU A 102 12.35 -2.03 14.81
CA LEU A 102 11.11 -2.74 14.51
C LEU A 102 11.42 -4.22 14.26
N SER A 103 10.83 -5.11 15.06
CA SER A 103 11.02 -6.55 14.92
C SER A 103 9.76 -7.22 14.35
N ILE A 104 9.90 -7.98 13.28
CA ILE A 104 8.80 -8.78 12.73
C ILE A 104 8.74 -10.11 13.47
N GLN A 105 7.68 -10.32 14.24
CA GLN A 105 7.46 -11.49 15.09
C GLN A 105 6.49 -12.51 14.48
N GLY A 106 5.85 -12.17 13.37
CA GLY A 106 4.92 -13.06 12.68
C GLY A 106 4.59 -12.53 11.29
N VAL A 107 4.36 -13.45 10.36
CA VAL A 107 4.01 -13.16 8.98
C VAL A 107 2.85 -14.05 8.56
N GLU A 108 1.80 -13.45 8.03
CA GLU A 108 0.71 -14.12 7.33
C GLU A 108 0.72 -13.63 5.87
N THR A 109 0.93 -14.54 4.92
CA THR A 109 0.94 -14.20 3.49
C THR A 109 -0.48 -14.28 2.94
N LEU A 110 -0.97 -13.16 2.39
CA LEU A 110 -2.28 -13.10 1.75
C LEU A 110 -2.20 -13.52 0.28
N ASN A 111 -1.16 -13.04 -0.41
CA ASN A 111 -0.75 -13.44 -1.75
C ASN A 111 0.72 -12.99 -1.99
N SER A 112 1.24 -13.13 -3.20
CA SER A 112 2.61 -12.73 -3.56
C SER A 112 2.92 -11.23 -3.42
N TYR A 113 1.90 -10.39 -3.31
CA TYR A 113 1.99 -8.92 -3.29
C TYR A 113 1.45 -8.32 -1.99
N ALA A 114 1.01 -9.15 -1.03
CA ALA A 114 0.41 -8.67 0.21
C ALA A 114 0.67 -9.61 1.39
N HIS A 115 1.06 -9.01 2.51
CA HIS A 115 1.36 -9.71 3.76
C HIS A 115 0.78 -8.96 4.96
N ILE A 116 0.50 -9.68 6.03
CA ILE A 116 0.23 -9.13 7.35
C ILE A 116 1.43 -9.45 8.23
N LEU A 117 2.02 -8.43 8.84
CA LEU A 117 3.18 -8.54 9.72
C LEU A 117 2.76 -8.17 11.14
N ARG A 118 3.16 -8.99 12.11
CA ARG A 118 3.14 -8.62 13.53
C ARG A 118 4.47 -7.95 13.84
N VAL A 119 4.45 -6.63 14.00
CA VAL A 119 5.65 -5.81 14.21
C VAL A 119 5.70 -5.31 15.65
N VAL A 120 6.86 -5.45 16.30
CA VAL A 120 7.08 -5.06 17.69
C VAL A 120 8.13 -3.95 17.76
N LEU A 121 7.85 -2.93 18.58
CA LEU A 121 8.78 -1.88 18.98
C LEU A 121 8.82 -1.80 20.51
N GLY A 122 9.87 -2.38 21.12
CA GLY A 122 9.94 -2.51 22.57
C GLY A 122 8.76 -3.33 23.11
N HIS A 123 7.89 -2.72 23.91
CA HIS A 123 6.68 -3.34 24.47
C HIS A 123 5.42 -3.11 23.63
N ARG A 124 5.52 -2.39 22.50
CA ARG A 124 4.37 -2.05 21.64
C ARG A 124 4.28 -3.00 20.46
N GLU A 125 3.07 -3.44 20.17
CA GLU A 125 2.77 -4.29 19.02
C GLU A 125 1.89 -3.54 18.01
N ALA A 126 2.20 -3.74 16.73
CA ALA A 126 1.48 -3.21 15.59
C ALA A 126 1.19 -4.31 14.57
N ARG A 127 -0.03 -4.33 14.05
CA ARG A 127 -0.42 -5.13 12.89
C ARG A 127 -0.22 -4.30 11.63
N VAL A 128 0.67 -4.76 10.77
CA VAL A 128 1.07 -4.06 9.54
C VAL A 128 0.59 -4.85 8.34
N TYR A 129 -0.30 -4.27 7.55
CA TYR A 129 -0.73 -4.75 6.25
C TYR A 129 0.22 -4.17 5.21
N LEU A 130 1.10 -4.99 4.65
CA LEU A 130 2.02 -4.60 3.60
C LEU A 130 1.37 -4.89 2.24
N ALA A 131 1.25 -3.86 1.41
CA ALA A 131 0.86 -3.94 0.01
C ALA A 131 2.06 -3.57 -0.87
N ILE A 132 2.40 -4.48 -1.79
CA ILE A 132 3.45 -4.29 -2.77
C ILE A 132 2.78 -3.95 -4.10
N ASN A 133 3.16 -2.81 -4.67
CA ASN A 133 2.75 -2.33 -5.99
C ASN A 133 3.80 -2.74 -7.03
N GLY A 134 3.39 -2.89 -8.27
CA GLY A 134 4.18 -3.54 -9.31
C GLY A 134 3.87 -5.04 -9.41
N LEU A 135 3.95 -5.58 -10.62
CA LEU A 135 3.66 -6.98 -10.92
C LEU A 135 4.93 -7.79 -11.20
N ARG A 136 5.97 -7.12 -11.68
CA ARG A 136 7.25 -7.69 -12.11
C ARG A 136 8.41 -6.88 -11.54
N SER A 137 8.69 -5.69 -12.09
CA SER A 137 9.92 -4.96 -11.79
C SER A 137 9.76 -3.45 -11.68
N ASN A 138 8.70 -2.88 -12.24
CA ASN A 138 8.37 -1.46 -12.09
C ASN A 138 7.26 -1.30 -11.05
N GLY A 139 7.08 -0.08 -10.55
CA GLY A 139 6.04 0.27 -9.58
C GLY A 139 4.61 0.25 -10.12
N ILE A 140 3.82 1.17 -9.60
CA ILE A 140 2.36 1.22 -9.80
C ILE A 140 1.92 1.37 -11.27
N GLU A 141 2.80 1.84 -12.16
CA GLU A 141 2.59 1.91 -13.60
C GLU A 141 2.32 0.54 -14.23
N GLU A 142 2.92 -0.55 -13.73
CA GLU A 142 2.59 -1.90 -14.21
C GLU A 142 1.15 -2.29 -13.88
N ASN A 143 0.68 -1.93 -12.69
CA ASN A 143 -0.70 -2.19 -12.29
C ASN A 143 -1.67 -1.39 -13.17
N LEU A 144 -1.35 -0.12 -13.48
CA LEU A 144 -2.16 0.69 -14.38
C LEU A 144 -2.19 0.15 -15.81
N ALA A 145 -1.04 -0.24 -16.36
CA ALA A 145 -0.97 -0.89 -17.67
C ALA A 145 -1.83 -2.16 -17.70
N LYS A 146 -1.76 -2.97 -16.63
CA LYS A 146 -2.60 -4.17 -16.49
C LYS A 146 -4.09 -3.84 -16.41
N LEU A 147 -4.45 -2.78 -15.69
CA LEU A 147 -5.85 -2.34 -15.58
C LEU A 147 -6.39 -1.89 -16.95
N ILE A 148 -5.60 -1.14 -17.70
CA ILE A 148 -5.94 -0.71 -19.07
C ILE A 148 -6.15 -1.93 -19.97
N GLU A 149 -5.26 -2.91 -19.90
CA GLU A 149 -5.38 -4.18 -20.66
C GLU A 149 -6.68 -4.91 -20.34
N ILE A 150 -6.99 -5.08 -19.06
CA ILE A 150 -8.22 -5.78 -18.63
C ILE A 150 -9.46 -5.03 -19.10
N ARG A 151 -9.49 -3.70 -18.90
CA ARG A 151 -10.71 -2.91 -19.05
C ARG A 151 -11.00 -2.48 -20.49
N TYR A 152 -9.96 -2.22 -21.27
CA TYR A 152 -10.02 -1.65 -22.62
C TYR A 152 -9.48 -2.58 -23.70
N GLY A 153 -8.78 -3.65 -23.34
CA GLY A 153 -8.09 -4.54 -24.30
C GLY A 153 -6.79 -3.96 -24.87
N ASP A 154 -6.40 -2.75 -24.45
CA ASP A 154 -5.16 -2.10 -24.86
C ASP A 154 -4.02 -2.53 -23.92
N ALA A 155 -2.86 -2.94 -24.47
CA ALA A 155 -1.70 -3.33 -23.67
C ALA A 155 -0.56 -2.29 -23.77
N PRO A 156 -0.70 -1.09 -23.18
CA PRO A 156 0.37 -0.10 -23.21
C PRO A 156 1.58 -0.60 -22.44
N ARG A 157 2.78 -0.18 -22.86
CA ARG A 157 3.99 -0.36 -22.05
C ARG A 157 3.89 0.50 -20.79
N THR A 158 4.62 0.13 -19.76
CA THR A 158 4.69 0.89 -18.49
C THR A 158 5.05 2.37 -18.71
N SER A 159 5.99 2.64 -19.63
CA SER A 159 6.40 3.99 -20.04
C SER A 159 5.30 4.81 -20.72
N ASP A 160 4.29 4.13 -21.27
CA ASP A 160 3.29 4.73 -22.16
C ASP A 160 1.96 4.98 -21.43
N VAL A 161 1.83 4.54 -20.18
CA VAL A 161 0.61 4.68 -19.36
C VAL A 161 0.13 6.13 -19.30
N ASP A 162 1.04 7.08 -19.02
CA ASP A 162 0.67 8.50 -18.91
C ASP A 162 0.21 9.08 -20.25
N SER A 163 0.87 8.68 -21.34
CA SER A 163 0.49 9.08 -22.70
C SER A 163 -0.86 8.49 -23.09
N TRP A 164 -1.12 7.23 -22.74
CA TRP A 164 -2.39 6.56 -22.96
C TRP A 164 -3.51 7.27 -22.20
N LEU A 165 -3.32 7.56 -20.92
CA LEU A 165 -4.28 8.28 -20.08
C LEU A 165 -4.63 9.65 -20.68
N ARG A 166 -3.61 10.43 -21.08
CA ARG A 166 -3.82 11.74 -21.73
C ARG A 166 -4.61 11.64 -23.03
N LYS A 167 -4.26 10.67 -23.89
CA LYS A 167 -4.96 10.46 -25.18
C LYS A 167 -6.44 10.16 -25.00
N HIS A 168 -6.80 9.51 -23.90
CA HIS A 168 -8.18 9.16 -23.57
C HIS A 168 -8.86 10.19 -22.65
N GLY A 169 -8.20 11.33 -22.37
CA GLY A 169 -8.74 12.38 -21.51
C GLY A 169 -8.99 11.92 -20.08
N LYS A 170 -8.18 10.98 -19.57
CA LYS A 170 -8.36 10.34 -18.26
C LYS A 170 -7.22 10.65 -17.31
N HIS A 171 -7.57 10.70 -16.03
CA HIS A 171 -6.63 10.62 -14.91
C HIS A 171 -6.58 9.21 -14.31
N ASP A 172 -5.52 8.93 -13.54
CA ASP A 172 -5.35 7.68 -12.79
C ASP A 172 -6.57 7.37 -11.90
N ARG A 173 -7.10 8.39 -11.20
CA ARG A 173 -8.28 8.26 -10.35
C ARG A 173 -9.55 7.89 -11.13
N GLU A 174 -9.79 8.54 -12.27
CA GLU A 174 -11.00 8.30 -13.08
C GLU A 174 -11.01 6.89 -13.64
N LEU A 175 -9.84 6.40 -14.09
CA LEU A 175 -9.66 5.02 -14.50
C LEU A 175 -10.03 4.03 -13.39
N ILE A 176 -9.64 4.29 -12.14
CA ILE A 176 -10.02 3.44 -11.00
C ILE A 176 -11.53 3.52 -10.75
N GLU A 177 -12.10 4.73 -10.78
CA GLU A 177 -13.52 4.98 -10.47
C GLU A 177 -14.47 4.27 -11.45
N GLU A 178 -14.11 4.16 -12.73
CA GLU A 178 -14.91 3.49 -13.76
C GLU A 178 -14.70 1.97 -13.86
N THR A 179 -13.70 1.42 -13.16
CA THR A 179 -13.30 0.00 -13.31
C THR A 179 -13.88 -0.90 -12.23
N GLY A 180 -14.45 -2.06 -12.57
CA GLY A 180 -15.07 -2.99 -11.62
C GLY A 180 -14.12 -3.50 -10.53
N ILE A 181 -14.67 -3.89 -9.37
CA ILE A 181 -13.86 -4.38 -8.23
C ILE A 181 -13.02 -5.61 -8.61
N GLU A 182 -13.58 -6.52 -9.40
CA GLU A 182 -12.88 -7.74 -9.84
C GLU A 182 -11.67 -7.42 -10.73
N GLU A 183 -11.81 -6.43 -11.61
CA GLU A 183 -10.73 -5.96 -12.49
C GLU A 183 -9.64 -5.25 -11.67
N LEU A 184 -10.03 -4.45 -10.68
CA LEU A 184 -9.10 -3.82 -9.73
C LEU A 184 -8.34 -4.85 -8.89
N GLU A 185 -8.99 -5.95 -8.49
CA GLU A 185 -8.36 -7.03 -7.75
C GLU A 185 -7.31 -7.78 -8.57
N GLN A 186 -7.56 -7.94 -9.87
CA GLN A 186 -6.61 -8.53 -10.79
C GLN A 186 -5.42 -7.60 -11.07
N ALA A 187 -5.67 -6.30 -11.26
CA ALA A 187 -4.63 -5.34 -11.59
C ALA A 187 -3.82 -4.88 -10.38
N PHE A 188 -4.43 -4.77 -9.19
CA PHE A 188 -3.81 -4.29 -7.94
C PHE A 188 -3.92 -5.34 -6.83
N PRO A 189 -3.35 -6.55 -7.02
CA PRO A 189 -3.52 -7.67 -6.09
C PRO A 189 -2.98 -7.38 -4.70
N GLY A 190 -1.93 -6.56 -4.57
CA GLY A 190 -1.36 -6.16 -3.29
C GLY A 190 -2.29 -5.26 -2.48
N ILE A 191 -2.72 -4.14 -3.08
CA ILE A 191 -3.64 -3.18 -2.45
C ILE A 191 -4.96 -3.85 -2.09
N ALA A 192 -5.56 -4.59 -3.01
CA ALA A 192 -6.89 -5.16 -2.81
C ALA A 192 -6.88 -6.23 -1.70
N ALA A 193 -5.88 -7.11 -1.66
CA ALA A 193 -5.75 -8.11 -0.60
C ALA A 193 -5.53 -7.46 0.78
N ALA A 194 -4.66 -6.45 0.86
CA ALA A 194 -4.40 -5.73 2.10
C ALA A 194 -5.67 -5.03 2.63
N LEU A 195 -6.44 -4.37 1.76
CA LEU A 195 -7.70 -3.72 2.12
C LEU A 195 -8.78 -4.73 2.56
N ARG A 196 -8.92 -5.87 1.87
CA ARG A 196 -9.85 -6.95 2.30
C ARG A 196 -9.48 -7.50 3.66
N ALA A 197 -8.19 -7.77 3.89
CA ALA A 197 -7.71 -8.29 5.17
C ALA A 197 -7.91 -7.28 6.31
N LEU A 198 -7.65 -6.00 6.05
CA LEU A 198 -7.90 -4.92 6.99
C LEU A 198 -9.38 -4.83 7.35
N LYS A 199 -10.29 -5.02 6.38
CA LYS A 199 -11.74 -5.08 6.65
C LYS A 199 -12.13 -6.25 7.54
N ARG A 200 -11.59 -7.46 7.28
CA ARG A 200 -11.88 -8.67 8.07
C ARG A 200 -11.37 -8.58 9.51
N GLY A 201 -10.19 -7.99 9.72
CA GLY A 201 -9.61 -7.82 11.06
C GLY A 201 -10.36 -6.82 11.96
N ARG A 202 -11.46 -6.24 11.50
CA ARG A 202 -12.33 -5.32 12.25
C ARG A 202 -13.68 -5.94 12.67
N GLY A 203 -14.01 -7.13 12.20
CA GLY A 203 -15.19 -7.90 12.63
C GLY A 203 -14.81 -8.78 13.81
#